data_AF-A0A1F9ZB34-F1
#
_entry.id   AF-A0A1F9ZB34-F1
#
_cell.length_a   1.000
_cell.length_b   1.000
_cell.length_c   1.000
_cell.angle_alpha   90.00
_cell.angle_beta   90.00
_cell.angle_gamma   90.00
#
_symmetry.space_group_name_H-M   'P 1'
#
loop_
_entity.id
_entity.type
_entity.pdbx_description
1 polymer ?
#
loop_
_entity_poly.entity_id
_entity_poly.type
_entity_poly.pdbx_seq_one_letter_code
_entity_poly.pdbx_strand_id
1 'polypeptide(L)'
;MLLGFLDGRGRAYDLTFRTLKRRLRDESGAWDLEPGEALAGGVPLEAALFLESPRPRLLLRPTTGSAAASARRLVFVAGEGVPRTTEAPTAFNVAVHVPPTAVDHLFRGSGGREVLEVRREEIRRAVASRADLTLDLEATWVGGGNEPARFRLVLRPRTAAEEAVEPLGL
;
A
#
# COMPACT_ATOMS: atom_id res chain seq x y z
N MET A 1 6.47 7.32 1.56
CA MET A 1 5.37 6.35 1.50
C MET A 1 4.98 6.20 0.05
N LEU A 2 4.67 4.99 -0.39
CA LEU A 2 4.17 4.71 -1.73
C LEU A 2 2.78 4.09 -1.64
N LEU A 3 1.79 4.72 -2.26
CA LEU A 3 0.52 4.09 -2.62
C LEU A 3 0.45 4.07 -4.14
N GLY A 4 0.10 2.93 -4.73
CA GLY A 4 0.40 2.71 -6.13
C GLY A 4 -0.21 1.46 -6.74
N PHE A 5 0.32 1.13 -7.92
CA PHE A 5 -0.01 -0.07 -8.67
C PHE A 5 1.24 -0.89 -8.96
N LEU A 6 1.10 -2.20 -8.88
CA LEU A 6 2.02 -3.21 -9.38
C LEU A 6 1.49 -3.75 -10.70
N ASP A 7 2.32 -3.84 -11.74
CA ASP A 7 1.97 -4.59 -12.94
C ASP A 7 2.32 -6.09 -12.83
N GLY A 8 1.91 -6.89 -13.82
CA GLY A 8 2.22 -8.33 -13.86
C GLY A 8 3.71 -8.68 -13.98
N ARG A 9 4.59 -7.67 -14.17
CA ARG A 9 6.05 -7.82 -14.17
C ARG A 9 6.68 -7.34 -12.85
N GLY A 10 5.86 -6.94 -11.87
CA GLY A 10 6.33 -6.48 -10.55
C GLY A 10 6.92 -5.07 -10.54
N ARG A 11 6.63 -4.24 -11.56
CA ARG A 11 7.01 -2.83 -11.59
C ARG A 11 6.00 -2.00 -10.81
N ALA A 12 6.50 -1.10 -9.96
CA ALA A 12 5.67 -0.23 -9.15
C ALA A 12 5.49 1.15 -9.78
N TYR A 13 4.27 1.64 -9.71
CA TYR A 13 3.85 2.93 -10.23
C TYR A 13 3.21 3.71 -9.09
N ASP A 14 3.57 4.98 -8.93
CA ASP A 14 2.83 5.87 -8.04
C ASP A 14 1.44 6.21 -8.61
N LEU A 15 0.67 6.98 -7.86
CA LEU A 15 -0.68 7.37 -8.28
C LEU A 15 -0.75 8.31 -9.49
N THR A 16 0.38 8.85 -9.92
CA THR A 16 0.49 9.66 -11.15
C THR A 16 0.93 8.83 -12.35
N PHE A 17 1.05 7.51 -12.21
CA PHE A 17 1.56 6.59 -13.24
C PHE A 17 2.98 6.91 -13.70
N ARG A 18 3.68 7.77 -12.95
CA ARG A 18 5.10 7.92 -13.15
C ARG A 18 5.73 6.64 -12.65
N THR A 19 6.41 5.94 -13.55
CA THR A 19 7.22 4.79 -13.21
C THR A 19 8.20 5.26 -12.14
N LEU A 20 7.96 4.84 -10.91
CA LEU A 20 9.04 4.87 -9.94
C LEU A 20 10.06 3.90 -10.50
N LYS A 21 11.32 4.32 -10.64
CA LYS A 21 12.42 3.44 -11.08
C LYS A 21 12.74 2.37 -10.02
N ARG A 22 11.72 1.87 -9.32
CA ARG A 22 11.81 0.89 -8.25
C ARG A 22 10.98 -0.31 -8.71
N ARG A 23 11.68 -1.37 -9.09
CA ARG A 23 11.04 -2.66 -9.24
C ARG A 23 10.72 -3.13 -7.83
N LEU A 24 9.52 -3.60 -7.61
CA LEU A 24 9.18 -4.22 -6.34
C LEU A 24 9.45 -5.70 -6.39
N ARG A 25 9.46 -6.31 -7.58
CA ARG A 25 10.04 -7.63 -7.80
C ARG A 25 11.28 -7.57 -8.68
N ASP A 26 12.33 -8.25 -8.27
CA ASP A 26 13.49 -8.52 -9.10
C ASP A 26 13.13 -9.44 -10.28
N GLU A 27 14.11 -9.75 -11.13
CA GLU A 27 13.93 -10.59 -12.33
C GLU A 27 13.58 -12.04 -12.00
N SER A 28 13.81 -12.47 -10.75
CA SER A 28 13.44 -13.78 -10.22
C SER A 28 12.06 -13.82 -9.56
N GLY A 29 11.38 -12.67 -9.46
CA GLY A 29 10.07 -12.54 -8.84
C GLY A 29 10.10 -12.33 -7.32
N ALA A 30 11.29 -12.24 -6.71
CA ALA A 30 11.50 -11.92 -5.30
C ALA A 30 11.43 -10.40 -5.08
N TRP A 31 11.17 -9.95 -3.86
CA TRP A 31 11.12 -8.51 -3.60
C TRP A 31 12.47 -7.83 -3.84
N ASP A 32 12.50 -6.62 -4.39
CA ASP A 32 13.74 -5.84 -4.50
C ASP A 32 14.11 -5.32 -3.10
N LEU A 33 15.08 -5.97 -2.47
CA LEU A 33 15.51 -5.75 -1.09
C LEU A 33 16.77 -4.89 -1.04
N GLU A 34 16.84 -3.99 -0.05
CA GLU A 34 18.11 -3.33 0.24
C GLU A 34 19.14 -4.33 0.80
N PRO A 35 20.45 -4.10 0.65
CA PRO A 35 21.46 -4.97 1.26
C PRO A 35 21.23 -5.16 2.76
N GLY A 36 21.14 -6.43 3.18
CA GLY A 36 20.87 -6.83 4.56
C GLY A 36 19.40 -6.78 4.98
N GLU A 37 18.48 -6.46 4.08
CA GLU A 37 17.04 -6.52 4.33
C GLU A 37 16.49 -7.94 4.05
N ALA A 38 15.63 -8.43 4.94
CA ALA A 38 14.81 -9.61 4.72
C ALA A 38 13.35 -9.23 5.02
N LEU A 39 12.44 -9.50 4.06
CA LEU A 39 11.01 -9.40 4.31
C LEU A 39 10.53 -10.71 4.91
N ALA A 40 10.02 -10.66 6.15
CA ALA A 40 9.24 -11.74 6.73
C ALA A 40 7.94 -11.89 5.93
N GLY A 41 7.46 -13.14 5.81
CA GLY A 41 6.51 -13.61 4.80
C GLY A 41 5.17 -12.87 4.66
N GLY A 42 4.33 -13.40 3.79
CA GLY A 42 3.05 -12.79 3.43
C GLY A 42 1.92 -13.11 4.40
N VAL A 43 1.67 -12.22 5.36
CA VAL A 43 0.55 -12.32 6.30
C VAL A 43 -0.73 -11.83 5.63
N PRO A 44 -1.77 -12.68 5.50
CA PRO A 44 -3.03 -12.28 4.88
C PRO A 44 -3.80 -11.31 5.79
N LEU A 45 -4.11 -10.13 5.28
CA LEU A 45 -4.86 -9.10 6.00
C LEU A 45 -5.62 -8.16 5.04
N GLU A 46 -6.48 -7.32 5.59
CA GLU A 46 -7.14 -6.21 4.93
C GLU A 46 -6.45 -4.89 5.32
N ALA A 47 -6.21 -4.04 4.32
CA ALA A 47 -5.66 -2.70 4.51
C ALA A 47 -6.62 -1.63 3.99
N ALA A 48 -6.70 -0.50 4.70
CA ALA A 48 -7.35 0.73 4.26
C ALA A 48 -6.47 1.94 4.60
N LEU A 49 -6.39 2.91 3.70
CA LEU A 49 -5.55 4.11 3.89
C LEU A 49 -6.38 5.38 3.75
N PHE A 50 -6.17 6.30 4.69
CA PHE A 50 -6.80 7.60 4.72
C PHE A 50 -5.74 8.71 4.76
N LEU A 51 -5.96 9.77 3.99
CA LEU A 51 -5.26 11.04 4.17
C LEU A 51 -5.95 11.82 5.29
N GLU A 52 -5.20 12.13 6.34
CA GLU A 52 -5.69 12.97 7.41
C GLU A 52 -5.72 14.43 6.96
N SER A 53 -6.90 15.03 7.04
CA SER A 53 -7.12 16.46 6.84
C SER A 53 -8.40 16.85 7.59
N PRO A 54 -8.78 18.14 7.67
CA PRO A 54 -10.04 18.53 8.28
C PRO A 54 -11.27 17.77 7.74
N ARG A 55 -11.20 17.27 6.50
CA ARG A 55 -12.14 16.29 5.94
C ARG A 55 -11.35 15.06 5.45
N PRO A 56 -11.24 13.99 6.25
CA PRO A 56 -10.44 12.82 5.89
C PRO A 56 -10.81 12.27 4.52
N ARG A 57 -9.81 11.96 3.69
CA ARG A 57 -10.02 11.42 2.35
C ARG A 57 -9.58 9.97 2.31
N LEU A 58 -10.47 9.08 1.89
CA LEU A 58 -10.11 7.69 1.61
C LEU A 58 -9.16 7.67 0.42
N LEU A 59 -8.02 7.00 0.55
CA LEU A 59 -7.04 6.80 -0.51
C LEU A 59 -6.98 5.34 -0.98
N LEU A 60 -7.15 4.39 -0.06
CA LEU A 60 -7.30 2.97 -0.36
C LEU A 60 -8.52 2.45 0.39
N ARG A 61 -9.54 2.00 -0.35
CA ARG A 61 -10.71 1.28 0.22
C ARG A 61 -10.23 -0.01 0.90
N PRO A 62 -10.97 -0.50 1.91
CA PRO A 62 -10.70 -1.80 2.52
C PRO A 62 -10.45 -2.87 1.46
N THR A 63 -9.23 -3.39 1.43
CA THR A 63 -8.72 -4.28 0.38
C THR A 63 -7.99 -5.43 1.03
N THR A 64 -8.40 -6.65 0.72
CA THR A 64 -7.72 -7.86 1.19
C THR A 64 -6.46 -8.12 0.38
N GLY A 65 -5.45 -8.66 1.02
CA GLY A 65 -4.16 -8.89 0.40
C GLY A 65 -3.18 -9.52 1.36
N SER A 66 -1.90 -9.32 1.09
CA SER A 66 -0.81 -9.85 1.88
C SER A 66 0.12 -8.73 2.28
N ALA A 67 0.46 -8.67 3.56
CA ALA A 67 1.49 -7.79 4.10
C ALA A 67 2.78 -8.57 4.37
N ALA A 68 3.92 -7.95 4.09
CA ALA A 68 5.25 -8.44 4.42
C ALA A 68 6.05 -7.27 4.99
N ALA A 69 6.88 -7.53 6.01
CA ALA A 69 7.65 -6.47 6.65
C ALA A 69 9.09 -6.88 6.92
N SER A 70 9.94 -5.86 7.00
CA SER A 70 11.30 -5.90 7.52
C SER A 70 11.43 -4.85 8.63
N ALA A 71 12.61 -4.76 9.24
CA ALA A 71 12.92 -3.67 10.17
C ALA A 71 12.87 -2.27 9.51
N ARG A 72 12.82 -2.18 8.18
CA ARG A 72 12.86 -0.91 7.42
C ARG A 72 11.51 -0.50 6.84
N ARG A 73 10.63 -1.45 6.50
CA ARG A 73 9.37 -1.13 5.81
C ARG A 73 8.33 -2.22 5.94
N LEU A 74 7.08 -1.80 5.80
CA LEU A 74 5.91 -2.62 5.57
C LEU A 74 5.51 -2.50 4.10
N VAL A 75 5.26 -3.64 3.45
CA VAL A 75 4.73 -3.71 2.10
C VAL A 75 3.45 -4.51 2.10
N PHE A 76 2.38 -3.93 1.56
CA PHE A 76 1.09 -4.59 1.35
C PHE A 76 0.77 -4.68 -0.14
N VAL A 77 0.32 -5.85 -0.58
CA VAL A 77 -0.13 -6.09 -1.96
C VAL A 77 -1.55 -6.65 -1.94
N ALA A 78 -2.44 -6.02 -2.70
CA ALA A 78 -3.80 -6.51 -2.88
C ALA A 78 -3.83 -7.90 -3.53
N GLY A 79 -4.81 -8.73 -3.14
CA GLY A 79 -5.01 -10.04 -3.77
C GLY A 79 -5.42 -9.95 -5.25
N GLU A 80 -5.13 -10.98 -6.03
CA GLU A 80 -5.43 -11.02 -7.47
C GLU A 80 -6.94 -11.01 -7.79
N GLY A 81 -7.78 -11.46 -6.84
CA GLY A 81 -9.23 -11.57 -6.99
C GLY A 81 -10.05 -10.62 -6.11
N VAL A 82 -9.46 -9.54 -5.60
CA VAL A 82 -10.18 -8.60 -4.73
C VAL A 82 -11.39 -8.00 -5.48
N PRO A 83 -12.60 -8.02 -4.90
CA PRO A 83 -13.77 -7.38 -5.49
C PRO A 83 -13.52 -5.89 -5.72
N ARG A 84 -13.69 -5.47 -6.97
CA ARG A 84 -13.47 -4.10 -7.43
C ARG A 84 -14.82 -3.43 -7.65
N THR A 85 -15.04 -2.30 -7.00
CA THR A 85 -16.30 -1.55 -7.18
C THR A 85 -16.33 -0.89 -8.56
N THR A 86 -17.23 -1.33 -9.42
CA THR A 86 -17.40 -0.84 -10.80
C THR A 86 -18.04 0.55 -10.89
N GLU A 87 -18.60 1.06 -9.79
CA GLU A 87 -19.30 2.34 -9.74
C GLU A 87 -18.37 3.56 -9.54
N ALA A 88 -17.05 3.33 -9.45
CA ALA A 88 -16.05 4.36 -9.20
C ALA A 88 -15.31 4.77 -10.50
N PRO A 89 -14.71 5.98 -10.55
CA PRO A 89 -13.95 6.45 -11.71
C PRO A 89 -12.73 5.58 -12.07
N THR A 90 -12.32 4.65 -11.20
CA THR A 90 -11.40 3.56 -11.54
C THR A 90 -11.97 2.25 -11.00
N ALA A 91 -11.76 1.14 -11.71
CA ALA A 91 -12.11 -0.19 -11.21
C ALA A 91 -11.11 -0.70 -10.14
N PHE A 92 -10.35 0.16 -9.47
CA PHE A 92 -9.38 -0.20 -8.44
C PHE A 92 -9.80 0.44 -7.11
N ASN A 93 -9.38 -0.15 -5.99
CA ASN A 93 -9.77 0.35 -4.66
C ASN A 93 -9.00 1.62 -4.24
N VAL A 94 -8.05 2.07 -5.06
CA VAL A 94 -7.36 3.34 -4.88
C VAL A 94 -8.25 4.49 -5.34
N ALA A 95 -8.59 5.39 -4.41
CA ALA A 95 -9.44 6.55 -4.66
C ALA A 95 -8.62 7.74 -5.19
N VAL A 96 -8.12 7.62 -6.43
CA VAL A 96 -7.55 8.74 -7.18
C VAL A 96 -8.40 9.08 -8.40
N HIS A 97 -8.48 10.37 -8.70
CA HIS A 97 -9.09 10.85 -9.93
C HIS A 97 -8.10 10.64 -11.08
N VAL A 98 -8.16 9.46 -11.69
CA VAL A 98 -7.38 9.09 -12.87
C VAL A 98 -8.37 8.87 -14.02
N PRO A 99 -8.03 9.24 -15.27
CA PRO A 99 -8.79 8.80 -16.42
C PRO A 99 -8.99 7.27 -16.37
N PRO A 100 -10.24 6.76 -16.31
CA PRO A 100 -10.53 5.33 -16.12
C PRO A 100 -9.78 4.42 -17.10
N THR A 101 -9.62 4.90 -18.34
CA THR A 101 -9.02 4.16 -19.46
C THR A 101 -7.54 3.84 -19.27
N ALA A 102 -6.77 4.68 -18.55
CA ALA A 102 -5.33 4.46 -18.37
C ALA A 102 -5.05 3.31 -17.39
N VAL A 103 -5.81 3.23 -16.29
CA VAL A 103 -5.62 2.22 -15.25
C VAL A 103 -6.08 0.85 -15.73
N ASP A 104 -7.24 0.80 -16.39
CA ASP A 104 -7.79 -0.46 -16.89
C ASP A 104 -6.92 -1.07 -17.98
N HIS A 105 -6.41 -0.28 -18.94
CA HIS A 105 -5.54 -0.81 -19.99
C HIS A 105 -4.16 -1.24 -19.48
N LEU A 106 -3.54 -0.46 -18.59
CA LEU A 106 -2.16 -0.74 -18.14
C LEU A 106 -2.11 -1.91 -17.15
N PHE A 107 -3.08 -1.99 -16.24
CA PHE A 107 -3.00 -2.91 -15.11
C PHE A 107 -3.95 -4.09 -15.24
N ARG A 108 -5.21 -3.93 -15.64
CA ARG A 108 -6.17 -5.05 -15.66
C ARG A 108 -5.79 -6.11 -16.69
N GLY A 109 -5.41 -5.71 -17.91
CA GLY A 109 -4.96 -6.63 -18.96
C GLY A 109 -3.64 -7.36 -18.63
N SER A 110 -2.90 -6.84 -17.64
CA SER A 110 -1.57 -7.34 -17.25
C SER A 110 -1.54 -7.95 -15.84
N GLY A 111 -2.68 -8.17 -15.17
CA GLY A 111 -2.72 -8.74 -13.81
C GLY A 111 -2.25 -7.79 -12.70
N GLY A 112 -2.49 -6.49 -12.86
CA GLY A 112 -2.02 -5.47 -11.94
C GLY A 112 -2.82 -5.38 -10.63
N ARG A 113 -2.12 -5.00 -9.56
CA ARG A 113 -2.57 -5.04 -8.15
C ARG A 113 -2.25 -3.74 -7.43
N GLU A 114 -3.08 -3.34 -6.48
CA GLU A 114 -2.79 -2.22 -5.59
C GLU A 114 -1.62 -2.56 -4.67
N VAL A 115 -0.73 -1.59 -4.44
CA VAL A 115 0.41 -1.74 -3.53
C VAL A 115 0.53 -0.55 -2.60
N LEU A 116 0.90 -0.83 -1.35
CA LEU A 116 1.22 0.16 -0.34
C LEU A 116 2.58 -0.19 0.27
N GLU A 117 3.53 0.74 0.26
CA GLU A 117 4.79 0.64 0.98
C GLU A 117 4.89 1.80 1.97
N VAL A 118 5.13 1.45 3.24
CA VAL A 118 5.31 2.39 4.34
C VAL A 118 6.68 2.14 4.93
N ARG A 119 7.50 3.17 5.04
CA ARG A 119 8.81 3.04 5.69
C ARG A 119 8.69 3.15 7.20
N ARG A 120 9.61 2.50 7.92
CA ARG A 120 9.62 2.51 9.39
C ARG A 120 9.73 3.92 9.95
N GLU A 121 10.52 4.78 9.32
CA GLU A 121 10.70 6.19 9.71
C GLU A 121 9.46 7.06 9.48
N GLU A 122 8.48 6.56 8.70
CA GLU A 122 7.22 7.26 8.41
C GLU A 122 6.15 6.92 9.46
N ILE A 123 6.32 5.82 10.21
CA ILE A 123 5.38 5.39 11.24
C ILE A 123 5.65 6.18 12.51
N ARG A 124 4.68 7.01 12.91
CA ARG A 124 4.76 7.84 14.11
C ARG A 124 4.17 7.16 15.33
N ARG A 125 3.11 6.36 15.12
CA ARG A 125 2.40 5.69 16.20
C ARG A 125 1.69 4.45 15.69
N ALA A 126 1.64 3.42 16.53
CA ALA A 126 0.77 2.26 16.36
C ALA A 126 -0.29 2.25 17.49
N VAL A 127 -1.55 2.05 17.13
CA VAL A 127 -2.67 1.99 18.08
C VAL A 127 -3.49 0.75 17.78
N ALA A 128 -3.44 -0.21 18.69
CA ALA A 128 -4.26 -1.41 18.61
C ALA A 128 -5.65 -1.14 19.21
N SER A 129 -6.69 -1.57 18.51
CA SER A 129 -8.06 -1.63 19.01
C SER A 129 -8.46 -3.08 19.31
N ARG A 130 -9.75 -3.38 19.43
CA ARG A 130 -10.22 -4.78 19.54
C ARG A 130 -10.18 -5.50 18.19
N ALA A 131 -10.39 -4.77 17.08
CA ALA A 131 -10.62 -5.37 15.77
C ALA A 131 -9.48 -5.09 14.76
N ASP A 132 -8.76 -3.99 14.95
CA ASP A 132 -7.73 -3.52 14.02
C ASP A 132 -6.48 -3.01 14.73
N LEU A 133 -5.43 -2.87 13.92
CA LEU A 133 -4.24 -2.08 14.24
C LEU A 133 -4.22 -0.86 13.34
N THR A 134 -4.11 0.32 13.93
CA THR A 134 -4.00 1.59 13.21
C THR A 134 -2.57 2.12 13.30
N LEU A 135 -1.96 2.44 12.16
CA LEU A 135 -0.69 3.12 12.08
C LEU A 135 -0.93 4.58 11.66
N ASP A 136 -0.49 5.52 12.50
CA ASP A 136 -0.44 6.93 12.16
C ASP A 136 0.90 7.21 11.46
N LEU A 137 0.82 7.75 10.24
CA LEU A 137 1.96 7.93 9.36
C LEU A 137 2.17 9.40 9.04
N GLU A 138 3.42 9.78 8.78
CA GLU A 138 3.77 11.07 8.24
C GLU A 138 4.80 10.91 7.12
N ALA A 139 4.43 11.30 5.90
CA ALA A 139 5.25 11.09 4.72
C ALA A 139 4.98 12.14 3.63
N THR A 140 5.95 12.36 2.75
CA THR A 140 5.74 13.14 1.53
C THR A 140 4.74 12.44 0.62
N TRP A 141 3.84 13.22 0.02
CA TRP A 141 2.74 12.74 -0.81
C TRP A 141 2.79 13.35 -2.21
N VAL A 142 2.54 12.54 -3.23
CA VAL A 142 2.53 13.01 -4.63
C VAL A 142 1.43 14.04 -4.91
N GLY A 143 0.33 14.01 -4.14
CA GLY A 143 -0.73 15.02 -4.23
C GLY A 143 -0.61 16.15 -3.19
N GLY A 144 0.48 16.17 -2.42
CA GLY A 144 0.80 17.20 -1.44
C GLY A 144 1.97 18.05 -1.96
N GLY A 145 2.13 19.26 -1.44
CA GLY A 145 3.32 20.07 -1.72
C GLY A 145 4.60 19.46 -1.10
N ASN A 146 5.59 20.32 -0.83
CA ASN A 146 6.84 19.88 -0.21
C ASN A 146 6.70 19.51 1.28
N GLU A 147 5.53 19.71 1.88
CA GLU A 147 5.29 19.40 3.30
C GLU A 147 4.82 17.95 3.48
N PRO A 148 5.31 17.25 4.52
CA PRO A 148 4.80 15.93 4.88
C PRO A 148 3.30 15.95 5.17
N ALA A 149 2.57 15.00 4.59
CA ALA A 149 1.16 14.78 4.88
C ALA A 149 1.01 13.69 5.95
N ARG A 150 -0.11 13.75 6.68
CA ARG A 150 -0.46 12.75 7.68
C ARG A 150 -1.44 11.74 7.11
N PHE A 151 -1.24 10.47 7.48
CA PHE A 151 -2.09 9.39 7.02
C PHE A 151 -2.44 8.46 8.16
N ARG A 152 -3.55 7.75 7.96
CA ARG A 152 -3.99 6.67 8.83
C ARG A 152 -4.10 5.40 8.02
N LEU A 153 -3.26 4.42 8.34
CA LEU A 153 -3.34 3.08 7.79
C LEU A 153 -4.04 2.17 8.80
N VAL A 154 -5.14 1.55 8.39
CA VAL A 154 -5.90 0.61 9.20
C VAL A 154 -5.67 -0.79 8.65
N LEU A 155 -5.24 -1.71 9.52
CA LEU A 155 -4.93 -3.10 9.20
C LEU A 155 -5.84 -4.05 10.00
N ARG A 156 -6.42 -5.04 9.32
CA ARG A 156 -7.40 -5.98 9.90
C ARG A 156 -7.18 -7.42 9.43
N PRO A 157 -7.50 -8.44 10.23
CA PRO A 157 -7.83 -8.36 11.65
C PRO A 157 -6.59 -7.99 12.48
N ARG A 158 -6.80 -7.48 13.70
CA ARG A 158 -5.72 -7.04 14.60
C ARG A 158 -4.58 -8.06 14.74
N THR A 159 -4.89 -9.34 14.98
CA THR A 159 -3.85 -10.36 15.22
C THR A 159 -2.91 -10.54 14.04
N ALA A 160 -3.47 -10.61 12.83
CA ALA A 160 -2.69 -10.66 11.59
C ALA A 160 -1.93 -9.35 11.36
N ALA A 161 -2.53 -8.21 11.72
CA ALA A 161 -1.85 -6.93 11.61
C ALA A 161 -0.65 -6.80 12.56
N GLU A 162 -0.79 -7.25 13.81
CA GLU A 162 0.31 -7.29 14.80
C GLU A 162 1.44 -8.21 14.32
N GLU A 163 1.12 -9.39 13.82
CA GLU A 163 2.10 -10.30 13.21
C GLU A 163 2.82 -9.65 12.02
N ALA A 164 2.07 -8.99 11.13
CA ALA A 164 2.63 -8.36 9.95
C ALA A 164 3.57 -7.19 10.25
N VAL A 165 3.39 -6.50 11.39
CA VAL A 165 4.24 -5.36 11.77
C VAL A 165 5.31 -5.72 12.78
N GLU A 166 5.32 -6.92 13.34
CA GLU A 166 6.31 -7.36 14.33
C GLU A 166 7.76 -7.08 13.89
N PRO A 167 8.16 -7.34 12.62
CA PRO A 167 9.53 -7.09 12.16
C PRO A 167 9.95 -5.62 12.22
N LEU A 168 8.99 -4.68 12.28
CA LEU A 168 9.26 -3.24 12.34
C LEU A 168 9.70 -2.77 13.74
N GLY A 169 9.50 -3.58 14.78
CA GLY A 169 9.78 -3.17 16.16
C GLY A 169 9.03 -1.90 16.56
N LEU A 170 7.71 -1.91 16.37
CA LEU A 170 6.81 -0.79 16.72
C LEU A 170 6.42 -0.79 18.21
#